data_AF-A0A6N4X8B7-F1
#
_entry.id   AF-A0A6N4X8B7-F1
#
_cell.length_a   1.000
_cell.length_b   1.000
_cell.length_c   1.000
_cell.angle_alpha   90.00
_cell.angle_beta   90.00
_cell.angle_gamma   90.00
#
_symmetry.space_group_name_H-M   'P 1'
#
loop_
_entity.id
_entity.type
_entity.pdbx_description
1 polymer ?
#
loop_
_entity_poly.entity_id
_entity_poly.type
_entity_poly.pdbx_seq_one_letter_code
_entity_poly.pdbx_strand_id
1 'polypeptide(L)' 'MKYEKAVQYKKEFLEKVHESIPKYYYIIITPAIANESERYIGEFLRNPKLFNDKNSRKYSSNDDYIVVSFEKSDVYEKK' A
#
# COMPACT_ATOMS: atom_id res chain seq x y z
N MET A 1 5.50 9.77 -6.84
CA MET A 1 4.60 10.05 -7.99
C MET A 1 3.28 10.58 -7.47
N LYS A 2 2.54 11.40 -8.23
CA LYS A 2 1.21 11.88 -7.80
C LYS A 2 0.20 10.74 -7.66
N TYR A 3 -0.84 10.97 -6.87
CA TYR A 3 -1.79 9.93 -6.45
C TYR A 3 -2.37 9.15 -7.64
N GLU A 4 -2.88 9.85 -8.65
CA GLU A 4 -3.49 9.22 -9.84
C GLU A 4 -2.51 8.34 -10.60
N LYS A 5 -1.25 8.78 -10.71
CA LYS A 5 -0.18 8.01 -11.34
C LYS A 5 0.15 6.76 -10.52
N ALA A 6 0.09 6.84 -9.19
CA ALA A 6 0.28 5.67 -8.32
C ALA A 6 -0.86 4.65 -8.47
N VAL A 7 -2.11 5.11 -8.59
CA VAL A 7 -3.27 4.25 -8.84
C VAL A 7 -3.12 3.53 -10.18
N GLN A 8 -2.77 4.27 -11.24
CA GLN A 8 -2.55 3.68 -12.56
C GLN A 8 -1.39 2.67 -12.55
N TYR A 9 -0.26 3.04 -11.95
CA TYR A 9 0.90 2.15 -11.84
C TYR A 9 0.57 0.86 -11.08
N LYS A 10 -0.15 0.97 -9.95
CA LYS A 10 -0.57 -0.20 -9.18
C LYS A 10 -1.48 -1.11 -10.00
N LYS A 11 -2.42 -0.55 -10.77
CA LYS A 11 -3.32 -1.31 -11.64
C LYS A 11 -2.53 -2.08 -12.71
N GLU A 12 -1.63 -1.40 -13.43
CA GLU A 12 -0.79 -2.03 -14.45
C GLU A 12 0.13 -3.10 -13.88
N PHE A 13 0.65 -2.89 -12.67
CA PHE A 13 1.44 -3.89 -11.96
C PHE A 13 0.60 -5.13 -11.66
N LEU A 14 -0.61 -4.94 -11.09
CA LEU A 14 -1.52 -6.04 -10.76
C LEU A 14 -1.97 -6.85 -11.99
N GLU A 15 -2.03 -6.22 -13.17
CA GLU A 15 -2.34 -6.91 -14.44
C GLU A 15 -1.17 -7.77 -14.97
N LYS A 16 0.07 -7.45 -14.59
CA LYS A 16 1.29 -8.12 -15.08
C LYS A 16 1.84 -9.18 -14.13
N VAL A 17 1.55 -9.06 -12.83
CA VAL A 17 2.07 -10.00 -11.83
C VAL A 17 1.37 -11.36 -11.91
N HIS A 18 2.09 -12.40 -11.51
CA HIS A 18 1.52 -13.73 -11.37
C HIS A 18 0.35 -13.71 -10.36
N GLU A 19 -0.69 -14.50 -10.61
CA GLU A 19 -1.90 -14.57 -9.78
C GLU A 19 -1.67 -14.96 -8.32
N SER A 20 -0.50 -15.53 -8.02
CA SER A 20 -0.08 -15.85 -6.65
C SER A 20 0.41 -14.62 -5.87
N ILE A 21 0.88 -13.58 -6.54
CA ILE A 21 1.47 -12.41 -5.87
C ILE A 21 0.45 -11.72 -4.95
N PRO A 22 -0.80 -11.42 -5.37
CA PRO A 22 -1.79 -10.84 -4.47
C PRO A 22 -2.22 -11.77 -3.32
N LYS A 23 -1.95 -13.08 -3.43
CA LYS A 23 -2.22 -14.04 -2.34
C LYS A 23 -1.19 -13.85 -1.23
N TYR A 24 0.09 -13.75 -1.57
CA TYR A 24 1.20 -13.72 -0.61
C TYR A 24 1.74 -12.33 -0.26
N TYR A 25 1.42 -11.28 -1.03
CA TYR A 25 1.93 -9.93 -0.82
C TYR A 25 0.78 -8.93 -0.65
N TYR A 26 0.98 -7.98 0.27
CA TYR A 26 0.27 -6.71 0.23
C TYR A 26 0.92 -5.84 -0.83
N ILE A 27 0.11 -5.28 -1.73
CA ILE A 27 0.53 -4.28 -2.71
C ILE A 27 -0.33 -3.05 -2.45
N ILE A 28 0.29 -1.99 -1.94
CA ILE A 28 -0.44 -0.79 -1.47
C ILE A 28 0.24 0.49 -1.92
N ILE A 29 -0.55 1.56 -1.98
CA ILE A 29 -0.06 2.93 -2.19
C ILE A 29 0.23 3.55 -0.83
N THR A 30 1.41 4.13 -0.65
CA THR A 30 1.82 4.84 0.57
C THR A 30 2.34 6.23 0.23
N PRO A 31 2.34 7.18 1.18
CA PRO A 31 3.09 8.43 1.04
C PRO A 31 4.56 8.17 0.71
N ALA A 32 5.19 9.05 -0.06
CA ALA A 32 6.59 8.90 -0.45
C ALA A 32 7.57 9.32 0.67
N ILE A 33 7.12 10.11 1.64
CA ILE A 33 7.92 10.51 2.81
C ILE A 33 8.00 9.33 3.78
N ALA A 34 9.22 8.94 4.17
CA ALA A 34 9.48 7.76 4.98
C ALA A 34 8.64 7.69 6.26
N ASN A 35 8.65 8.74 7.09
CA ASN A 35 7.91 8.79 8.36
C ASN A 35 6.38 8.68 8.17
N GLU A 36 5.86 9.27 7.09
CA GLU A 36 4.43 9.20 6.75
C GLU A 36 4.05 7.80 6.26
N SER A 37 4.92 7.19 5.45
CA SER A 37 4.80 5.82 4.98
C SER A 37 4.82 4.83 6.13
N GLU A 38 5.78 4.94 7.05
CA GLU A 38 5.89 4.08 8.23
C GLU A 38 4.63 4.15 9.10
N ARG A 39 4.13 5.36 9.37
CA ARG A 39 2.88 5.55 10.10
C ARG A 39 1.69 4.90 9.39
N TYR A 40 1.55 5.14 8.09
CA TYR A 40 0.46 4.57 7.29
C TYR A 40 0.52 3.04 7.25
N ILE A 41 1.69 2.45 7.01
CA ILE A 41 1.90 1.00 6.99
C ILE A 41 1.60 0.40 8.37
N GLY A 42 2.05 1.05 9.45
CA GLY A 42 1.79 0.60 10.82
C GLY A 42 0.30 0.56 11.16
N GLU A 43 -0.48 1.56 10.72
CA GLU A 43 -1.94 1.56 10.91
C GLU A 43 -2.64 0.56 9.97
N PHE A 44 -2.19 0.44 8.71
CA PHE A 44 -2.66 -0.54 7.75
C PHE A 44 -2.55 -1.97 8.29
N LEU A 45 -1.38 -2.34 8.83
CA LEU A 45 -1.10 -3.68 9.36
C LEU A 45 -1.98 -4.05 10.57
N ARG A 46 -2.54 -3.08 11.29
CA ARG A 46 -3.47 -3.37 12.41
C ARG A 46 -4.84 -3.81 11.92
N ASN A 47 -5.30 -3.31 10.78
CA ASN A 47 -6.57 -3.74 10.19
C ASN A 47 -6.61 -3.49 8.67
N PRO A 48 -5.95 -4.35 7.87
CA PRO A 48 -5.84 -4.15 6.41
C PRO A 48 -7.19 -4.02 5.70
N LYS A 49 -8.24 -4.68 6.21
CA LYS A 49 -9.59 -4.69 5.63
C LYS A 49 -10.29 -3.33 5.67
N LEU A 50 -9.88 -2.43 6.56
CA LEU A 50 -10.45 -1.07 6.68
C LEU A 50 -9.74 -0.05 5.78
N PHE A 51 -8.65 -0.43 5.12
CA PHE A 51 -7.85 0.47 4.32
C PHE A 51 -8.09 0.23 2.82
N ASN A 52 -8.28 1.33 2.10
CA ASN A 52 -8.21 1.37 0.65
C ASN A 52 -7.12 2.36 0.21
N ASP A 53 -6.80 2.36 -1.08
CA ASP A 53 -5.74 3.20 -1.63
C ASP A 53 -5.96 4.70 -1.37
N LYS A 54 -7.21 5.18 -1.22
CA LYS A 54 -7.50 6.61 -0.94
C LYS A 54 -7.12 7.00 0.49
N ASN A 55 -7.06 6.04 1.43
CA ASN A 55 -6.66 6.33 2.81
C ASN A 55 -5.26 6.93 2.87
N SER A 56 -4.34 6.51 1.99
CA SER A 56 -2.95 7.02 1.92
C SER A 56 -2.87 8.54 1.78
N ARG A 57 -3.85 9.17 1.13
CA ARG A 57 -3.90 10.64 0.94
C ARG A 57 -4.02 11.41 2.25
N LYS A 58 -4.61 10.82 3.29
CA LYS A 58 -4.74 11.45 4.62
C LYS A 58 -3.40 11.55 5.36
N TYR A 59 -2.40 10.81 4.92
CA TYR A 59 -1.08 10.72 5.56
C TYR A 59 -0.01 11.48 4.78
N SER A 60 -0.28 11.86 3.54
CA SER A 60 0.68 12.57 2.69
C SER A 60 0.60 14.08 2.88
N SER A 61 1.73 14.72 3.20
CA SER A 61 1.81 16.19 3.30
C SER A 61 2.13 16.89 1.98
N ASN A 62 2.62 16.16 0.97
CA ASN A 62 3.14 16.72 -0.29
C ASN A 62 2.49 16.14 -1.56
N ASP A 63 1.47 15.30 -1.39
CA ASP A 63 0.77 14.59 -2.46
C ASP A 63 1.70 13.73 -3.34
N ASP A 64 2.81 13.24 -2.77
CA ASP A 64 3.68 12.27 -3.41
C ASP A 64 3.54 10.89 -2.76
N TYR A 65 3.50 9.87 -3.63
CA TYR A 65 3.23 8.49 -3.27
C TYR A 65 4.17 7.53 -3.96
N ILE A 66 4.26 6.32 -3.42
CA ILE A 66 4.95 5.17 -3.99
C ILE A 66 4.06 3.93 -3.87
N VAL A 67 4.30 2.94 -4.71
CA VAL A 67 3.68 1.62 -4.59
C VAL A 67 4.70 0.70 -3.96
N VAL A 68 4.32 0.08 -2.86
CA VAL A 68 5.18 -0.86 -2.13
C VAL A 68 4.52 -2.24 -2.11
N SER A 69 5.37 -3.27 -2.09
CA SER A 69 4.96 -4.65 -1.92
C SER A 69 5.70 -5.29 -0.77
N PHE A 70 5.00 -5.97 0.13
CA PHE A 70 5.59 -6.71 1.24
C PHE A 70 4.79 -7.96 1.56
N GLU A 71 5.45 -8.97 2.11
CA GLU A 71 4.83 -10.28 2.36
C GLU A 71 3.72 -10.18 3.41
N LYS A 72 2.62 -10.87 3.14
CA LYS A 72 1.61 -11.18 4.14
C LYS A 72 2.20 -12.26 5.05
N SER A 73 2.80 -11.83 6.14
CA SER A 73 3.18 -12.75 7.20
C SER A 73 1.98 -13.08 8.07
N ASP A 74 1.85 -14.35 8.49
CA ASP A 74 0.87 -14.81 9.48
C ASP A 74 0.90 -14.00 10.79
N VAL A 75 2.02 -13.32 11.08
CA VAL A 75 2.21 -12.47 12.26
C VAL A 75 1.25 -11.28 12.28
N TYR A 76 0.83 -10.79 11.10
CA TYR A 76 -0.01 -9.59 10.99
C TYR A 76 -1.52 -9.88 10.89
N GLU A 77 -1.91 -11.12 10.57
CA GLU A 77 -3.31 -11.53 10.48
C GLU A 77 -3.86 -12.18 11.76
N LYS A 78 -2.98 -12.56 12.70
CA LYS A 78 -3.35 -13.08 14.03
C LYS A 78 -3.38 -11.97 15.09
N LYS A 79 -4.36 -11.08 15.04
CA LYS A 79 -4.78 -10.26 16.19
C LYS A 79 -6.28 -10.09 16.25
#